data_AF-A0A6J5E9S4-F1
#
_entry.id   AF-A0A6J5E9S4-F1
#
_cell.length_a   1.000
_cell.length_b   1.000
_cell.length_c   1.000
_cell.angle_alpha   90.00
_cell.angle_beta   90.00
_cell.angle_gamma   90.00
#
_symmetry.space_group_name_H-M   'P 1'
#
loop_
_entity.id
_entity.type
_entity.pdbx_description
1 polymer ?
#
loop_
_entity_poly.entity_id
_entity_poly.type
_entity_poly.pdbx_seq_one_letter_code
_entity_poly.pdbx_strand_id
1 'polypeptide(L)' 'MIFILSGAHVGFLPDHAAAPWVAAGKMRRLPASKLSHTVEFQLATPRNCDGSEAPDACTAALAGHFGGLDGCAGQ' A
#
# COMPACT_ATOMS: atom_id res chain seq x y z
N MET A 1 2.65 -6.29 14.33
CA MET A 1 2.28 -7.64 13.83
C MET A 1 2.28 -8.75 14.89
N ILE A 2 2.91 -8.55 16.06
CA ILE A 2 3.01 -9.57 17.12
C ILE A 2 1.64 -10.12 17.58
N PHE A 3 0.60 -9.28 17.62
CA PHE A 3 -0.73 -9.69 18.08
C PHE A 3 -1.46 -10.68 17.15
N ILE A 4 -1.28 -10.58 15.84
CA ILE A 4 -1.91 -11.51 14.90
C ILE A 4 -1.14 -12.84 14.91
N LEU A 5 0.18 -12.77 14.99
CA LEU A 5 1.05 -13.95 15.05
C LEU A 5 0.95 -14.72 16.38
N SER A 6 0.43 -14.10 17.44
CA SER A 6 0.12 -14.82 18.69
C SER A 6 -1.11 -15.72 18.58
N GLY A 7 -1.89 -15.61 17.51
CA GLY A 7 -3.11 -16.41 17.28
C GLY A 7 -4.34 -15.96 18.06
N ALA A 8 -4.21 -14.95 18.93
CA ALA A 8 -5.32 -14.42 19.73
C ALA A 8 -6.11 -13.29 19.04
N HIS A 9 -5.65 -12.78 17.89
CA HIS A 9 -6.24 -11.64 17.22
C HIS A 9 -6.39 -11.85 15.72
N VAL A 10 -7.50 -11.34 15.18
CA VAL A 10 -7.73 -11.16 13.75
C VAL A 10 -7.51 -9.69 13.43
N GLY A 11 -6.83 -9.39 12.32
CA GLY A 11 -6.62 -8.02 11.86
C GLY A 11 -6.69 -7.92 10.35
N PHE A 12 -7.03 -6.73 9.87
CA PHE A 12 -6.92 -6.38 8.46
C PHE A 12 -5.48 -6.05 8.13
N LEU A 13 -4.94 -6.75 7.13
CA LEU A 13 -3.55 -6.60 6.74
C LEU A 13 -3.46 -6.50 5.22
N PRO A 14 -2.67 -5.56 4.66
CA PRO A 14 -2.40 -5.52 3.24
C PRO A 14 -1.76 -6.83 2.76
N ASP A 15 -2.08 -7.24 1.53
CA ASP A 15 -1.62 -8.51 0.97
C ASP A 15 -0.09 -8.65 1.00
N HIS A 16 0.65 -7.58 0.67
CA HIS A 16 2.12 -7.60 0.64
C HIS A 16 2.73 -7.87 2.03
N ALA A 17 2.09 -7.42 3.11
CA ALA A 17 2.57 -7.61 4.46
C ALA A 17 2.17 -9.00 5.01
N ALA A 18 1.02 -9.53 4.58
CA ALA A 18 0.53 -10.86 4.96
C ALA A 18 1.23 -11.99 4.20
N ALA A 19 1.62 -11.76 2.94
CA ALA A 19 2.18 -12.74 2.01
C ALA A 19 3.28 -13.65 2.62
N PRO A 20 4.34 -13.14 3.26
CA PRO A 20 5.39 -13.99 3.81
C PRO A 20 4.88 -14.92 4.93
N TRP A 21 3.92 -14.46 5.73
CA TRP A 21 3.38 -15.24 6.85
C TRP A 21 2.36 -16.29 6.38
N VAL A 22 1.61 -15.98 5.33
CA VAL A 22 0.72 -16.94 4.67
C VAL A 22 1.55 -18.02 3.97
N ALA A 23 2.61 -17.64 3.26
CA ALA A 23 3.53 -18.59 2.63
C ALA A 23 4.23 -19.49 3.66
N ALA A 24 4.58 -18.94 4.83
CA ALA A 24 5.15 -19.70 5.95
C ALA A 24 4.11 -20.52 6.74
N GLY A 25 2.82 -20.50 6.38
CA GLY A 25 1.74 -21.20 7.08
C GLY A 25 1.41 -20.66 8.48
N LYS A 26 1.98 -19.50 8.86
CA LYS A 26 1.77 -18.85 10.17
C LYS A 26 0.54 -17.94 10.18
N MET A 27 -0.05 -17.68 9.03
CA MET A 27 -1.23 -16.84 8.88
C MET A 27 -2.17 -17.42 7.82
N ARG A 28 -3.47 -17.19 7.98
CA ARG A 28 -4.48 -17.62 7.02
C ARG A 28 -5.34 -16.43 6.62
N ARG A 29 -5.54 -16.23 5.33
CA ARG A 29 -6.49 -15.24 4.81
C ARG A 29 -7.92 -15.68 5.13
N LEU A 30 -8.69 -14.80 5.74
CA LEU A 30 -10.13 -14.99 5.95
C LEU A 30 -10.90 -14.63 4.67
N PRO A 31 -12.08 -15.23 4.41
CA PRO A 31 -12.79 -15.06 3.15
C PRO A 31 -13.13 -13.59 2.85
N ALA A 32 -12.51 -13.07 1.78
CA ALA A 32 -12.56 -11.67 1.38
C ALA A 32 -13.96 -11.20 0.94
N SER A 33 -14.85 -12.10 0.50
CA SER A 33 -16.20 -11.75 0.04
C SER A 33 -17.08 -11.09 1.10
N LYS A 34 -16.68 -11.12 2.38
CA LYS A 34 -17.38 -10.42 3.47
C LYS A 34 -16.48 -9.41 4.21
N LEU A 35 -15.18 -9.43 3.94
CA LEU A 35 -14.14 -8.78 4.75
C LEU A 35 -13.00 -8.29 3.85
N SER A 36 -13.32 -7.50 2.82
CA SER A 36 -12.32 -6.84 1.99
C SER A 36 -12.33 -5.34 2.27
N HIS A 37 -11.14 -4.75 2.43
CA HIS A 37 -10.96 -3.32 2.53
C HIS A 37 -9.86 -2.90 1.56
N THR A 38 -10.23 -2.16 0.51
CA THR A 38 -9.28 -1.61 -0.45
C THR A 38 -8.80 -0.25 0.07
N VAL A 39 -7.48 -0.03 0.05
CA VAL A 39 -6.86 1.24 0.46
C VAL A 39 -6.15 1.81 -0.76
N GLU A 40 -6.43 3.07 -1.06
CA GLU A 40 -5.73 3.82 -2.10
C GLU A 40 -4.44 4.42 -1.54
N PHE A 41 -3.34 4.27 -2.27
CA PHE A 41 -2.08 4.94 -1.97
C PHE A 41 -1.97 6.22 -2.79
N GLN A 42 -1.63 7.32 -2.13
CA GLN A 42 -1.50 8.63 -2.78
C GLN A 42 -0.06 9.12 -2.66
N LEU A 43 0.45 9.72 -3.74
CA LEU A 43 1.72 10.44 -3.75
C LEU A 43 1.44 11.93 -3.53
N ALA A 44 1.99 12.50 -2.46
CA ALA A 44 1.89 13.92 -2.16
C ALA A 44 3.24 14.60 -2.39
N THR A 45 3.26 15.60 -3.27
CA THR A 45 4.42 16.46 -3.49
C THR A 45 4.14 17.86 -2.93
N PRO A 46 5.13 18.55 -2.35
CA PRO A 46 4.97 19.94 -1.94
C PRO A 46 4.56 20.81 -3.12
N ARG A 47 3.60 21.73 -2.89
CA ARG A 47 3.13 22.66 -3.93
C ARG A 47 4.22 23.60 -4.44
N ASN A 48 5.32 23.78 -3.70
CA ASN A 48 6.44 24.64 -4.06
C ASN A 48 7.65 23.88 -4.65
N CYS A 49 7.45 22.63 -5.09
CA CYS A 49 8.49 21.84 -5.77
C CYS A 49 8.63 22.17 -7.27
N ASP A 50 8.08 23.30 -7.71
CA ASP A 50 8.09 23.74 -9.10
C ASP A 50 9.53 24.03 -9.56
N GLY A 51 10.13 23.09 -10.31
CA GLY A 51 11.39 23.31 -11.02
C GLY A 51 12.60 22.50 -10.55
N SER A 52 12.44 21.53 -9.65
CA SER A 52 13.53 20.57 -9.36
C SER A 52 13.35 19.27 -10.13
N GLU A 53 14.41 18.78 -10.78
CA GLU A 53 14.41 17.55 -11.59
C GLU A 53 14.15 16.28 -10.75
N ALA A 54 14.63 16.28 -9.50
CA ALA A 54 14.56 15.12 -8.61
C ALA A 54 13.13 14.63 -8.27
N PRO A 55 12.16 15.48 -7.85
CA PRO A 55 10.79 15.03 -7.58
C PRO A 55 10.05 14.54 -8.83
N ASP A 56 10.31 15.13 -9.98
CA ASP A 56 9.69 14.72 -11.25
C ASP A 56 10.18 13.32 -11.67
N ALA A 57 11.50 13.11 -11.64
CA ALA A 57 12.12 11.81 -11.89
C ALA A 57 11.64 10.74 -10.88
N CYS A 58 11.49 11.09 -9.60
CA CYS A 58 10.97 10.18 -8.58
C CYS A 58 9.50 9.82 -8.85
N THR A 59 8.67 10.78 -9.21
CA THR A 59 7.25 10.58 -9.53
C THR A 59 7.08 9.67 -10.74
N ALA A 60 7.87 9.91 -11.80
CA ALA A 60 7.89 9.06 -13.00
C ALA A 60 8.35 7.63 -12.68
N ALA A 61 9.39 7.46 -11.85
CA ALA A 61 9.87 6.15 -11.42
C ALA A 61 8.82 5.39 -10.59
N LEU A 62 8.11 6.08 -9.68
CA LEU A 62 7.04 5.49 -8.87
C LEU A 62 5.85 5.08 -9.73
N ALA A 63 5.44 5.91 -10.69
CA ALA A 63 4.37 5.57 -11.64
C ALA A 63 4.70 4.32 -12.47
N GLY A 64 5.97 4.18 -12.90
CA GLY A 64 6.44 3.00 -13.62
C GLY A 64 6.47 1.73 -12.76
N HIS A 65 6.63 1.85 -11.44
CA HIS A 65 6.73 0.71 -10.53
C HIS A 65 5.37 0.24 -9.97
N PHE A 66 4.48 1.19 -9.62
CA PHE A 66 3.21 0.90 -8.94
C PHE A 66 1.97 0.99 -9.84
N GLY A 67 2.10 1.47 -11.08
CA GLY A 67 0.97 1.75 -11.98
C GLY A 67 0.50 3.21 -11.86
N GLY A 68 -0.43 3.60 -12.74
CA GLY A 68 -0.84 5.00 -12.94
C GLY A 68 -1.15 5.73 -11.63
N LEU A 69 -0.41 6.81 -11.38
CA LEU A 69 -0.71 7.76 -10.31
C LEU A 69 -1.89 8.60 -10.78
N ASP A 70 -3.10 8.27 -10.34
CA ASP A 70 -4.26 9.15 -10.50
C ASP A 70 -4.03 10.38 -9.62
N GLY A 71 -3.36 11.39 -10.18
CA GLY A 71 -3.10 12.65 -9.53
C GLY A 71 -4.41 13.38 -9.26
N CYS A 72 -4.68 13.67 -7.99
CA CYS A 72 -5.66 14.68 -7.60
C CYS A 72 -5.19 16.05 -8.10
N ALA A 73 -5.53 16.37 -9.35
CA ALA A 73 -5.47 17.72 -9.86
C ALA A 73 -6.52 18.57 -9.12
N GLY A 74 -6.08 19.34 -8.13
CA GLY A 74 -6.69 20.59 -7.68
C GLY A 74 -8.05 20.52 -6.98
N GLN A 75 -8.06 20.94 -5.71
CA GLN A 75 -8.97 22.01 -5.28
C GLN A 75 -8.13 23.18 -4.78
#